data_AF-A0A835XHD5-F1
#
_entry.id   AF-A0A835XHD5-F1
#
_cell.length_a   1.000
_cell.length_b   1.000
_cell.length_c   1.000
_cell.angle_alpha   90.00
_cell.angle_beta   90.00
_cell.angle_gamma   90.00
#
_symmetry.space_group_name_H-M   'P 1'
#
loop_
_entity.id
_entity.type
_entity.pdbx_description
1 polymer ?
#
loop_
_entity_poly.entity_id
_entity_poly.type
_entity_poly.pdbx_seq_one_letter_code
_entity_poly.pdbx_strand_id
1 'polypeptide(L)' 'MDSYDAVQIKCKQCGKVIGMVERDAEIVFPKCGNCANPLPEGDDILYSINKSVNSQ' A
#
# COMPACT_ATOMS: atom_id res chain seq x y z
N MET A 1 -19.82 -20.10 -19.70
CA MET A 1 -18.57 -19.62 -19.12
C MET A 1 -18.80 -18.15 -18.82
N ASP A 2 -19.29 -17.87 -17.62
CA ASP A 2 -19.60 -16.52 -17.18
C ASP A 2 -18.28 -15.78 -16.93
N SER A 3 -18.02 -14.74 -17.72
CA SER A 3 -16.92 -13.83 -17.46
C SER A 3 -17.25 -13.09 -16.18
N TYR A 4 -16.69 -13.54 -15.05
CA TYR A 4 -16.69 -12.74 -13.83
C TYR A 4 -15.99 -11.43 -14.14
N ASP A 5 -16.79 -10.39 -14.40
CA ASP A 5 -16.33 -9.06 -14.76
C ASP A 5 -15.67 -8.44 -13.53
N ALA A 6 -14.36 -8.65 -13.39
CA ALA A 6 -13.57 -8.02 -12.35
C ALA A 6 -13.20 -6.59 -12.77
N VAL A 7 -13.29 -5.64 -11.82
CA VAL A 7 -12.90 -4.25 -12.02
C VAL A 7 -11.53 -3.98 -11.38
N GLN A 8 -10.71 -3.16 -12.04
CA GLN A 8 -9.42 -2.76 -11.50
C GLN A 8 -9.60 -1.71 -10.39
N ILE A 9 -8.96 -1.95 -9.25
CA ILE A 9 -8.84 -0.94 -8.19
C ILE A 9 -7.60 -0.10 -8.44
N LYS A 10 -7.77 1.21 -8.42
CA LYS A 10 -6.68 2.19 -8.51
C LYS A 10 -6.56 2.95 -7.19
N CYS A 11 -5.33 3.17 -6.75
CA CYS A 11 -5.04 4.05 -5.62
C CYS A 11 -5.60 5.45 -5.91
N LYS A 12 -6.41 5.99 -5.00
CA LYS A 12 -7.00 7.32 -5.14
C LYS A 12 -5.95 8.44 -5.18
N GLN A 13 -4.80 8.23 -4.55
CA GLN A 13 -3.76 9.25 -4.39
C GLN A 13 -2.76 9.29 -5.56
N CYS A 14 -2.34 8.13 -6.09
CA CYS A 14 -1.32 8.07 -7.14
C CYS A 14 -1.77 7.37 -8.43
N GLY A 15 -3.03 6.90 -8.51
CA GLY A 15 -3.60 6.26 -9.70
C GLY A 15 -3.07 4.85 -9.99
N LYS A 16 -2.11 4.35 -9.21
CA LYS A 16 -1.48 3.04 -9.40
C LYS A 16 -2.51 1.92 -9.20
N VAL A 17 -2.51 0.92 -10.09
CA VAL A 17 -3.36 -0.27 -9.94
C VAL A 17 -2.89 -1.07 -8.73
N ILE A 18 -3.81 -1.38 -7.82
CA ILE A 18 -3.50 -2.13 -6.57
C ILE A 18 -4.11 -3.53 -6.54
N GLY A 19 -5.06 -3.84 -7.43
CA GLY A 19 -5.69 -5.15 -7.50
C GLY A 19 -6.91 -5.18 -8.40
N MET A 20 -7.63 -6.29 -8.35
CA MET A 20 -8.92 -6.48 -9.01
C MET A 20 -9.95 -6.99 -7.99
N VAL A 21 -11.20 -6.57 -8.14
CA VAL A 21 -12.33 -7.05 -7.32
C VAL A 21 -13.55 -7.30 -8.18
N GLU A 22 -14.51 -8.02 -7.63
CA GLU A 22 -15.82 -8.22 -8.26
C GLU A 22 -16.54 -6.87 -8.47
N ARG A 23 -17.35 -6.79 -9.52
CA ARG A 23 -17.99 -5.53 -9.93
C ARG A 23 -18.95 -4.95 -8.88
N ASP A 24 -19.53 -5.79 -8.04
CA ASP A 24 -20.44 -5.44 -6.96
C ASP A 24 -19.74 -5.09 -5.64
N ALA A 25 -18.40 -5.18 -5.58
CA ALA A 25 -17.64 -4.79 -4.41
C ALA A 25 -17.67 -3.26 -4.20
N GLU A 26 -18.03 -2.83 -2.99
CA GLU A 26 -17.95 -1.43 -2.59
C GLU A 26 -16.50 -1.05 -2.24
N ILE A 27 -15.92 -0.10 -2.96
CA ILE A 27 -14.54 0.34 -2.77
C ILE A 27 -14.52 1.76 -2.17
N VAL A 28 -14.05 1.87 -0.93
CA VAL A 28 -14.00 3.15 -0.19
C VAL A 28 -12.55 3.59 0.02
N PHE A 29 -12.18 4.74 -0.55
CA PHE A 29 -10.86 5.38 -0.43
C PHE A 29 -9.64 4.44 -0.57
N PRO A 30 -9.51 3.71 -1.69
CA PRO A 30 -8.41 2.75 -1.88
C PRO A 30 -7.05 3.47 -1.92
N LYS A 31 -6.08 2.98 -1.17
CA LYS A 31 -4.69 3.46 -1.17
C LYS A 31 -3.71 2.30 -1.39
N CYS A 32 -2.64 2.56 -2.13
CA CYS A 32 -1.52 1.62 -2.21
C CYS A 32 -0.66 1.70 -0.95
N GLY A 33 0.18 0.68 -0.71
CA GLY A 33 1.06 0.62 0.47
C GLY A 33 1.89 1.89 0.69
N ASN A 34 2.45 2.47 -0.39
CA ASN A 34 3.26 3.69 -0.30
C ASN A 34 2.44 4.93 0.08
N CYS A 35 1.17 5.03 -0.33
CA CYS A 35 0.31 6.17 0.00
C CYS A 35 -0.45 5.98 1.33
N ALA A 36 -0.66 4.74 1.75
CA ALA A 36 -1.24 4.40 3.06
C ALA A 36 -0.20 4.53 4.18
N ASN A 37 1.05 4.19 3.87
CA ASN A 37 2.19 4.34 4.75
C ASN A 37 3.25 5.22 4.05
N PRO A 38 3.01 6.53 3.91
CA PRO A 38 4.05 7.42 3.43
C PRO A 38 5.19 7.34 4.45
N LEU A 39 6.29 6.71 4.06
CA LEU A 39 7.56 6.97 4.75
C LEU A 39 7.74 8.49 4.71
N PRO A 40 8.12 9.13 5.82
CA PRO A 40 8.31 10.58 5.83
C PRO A 40 9.26 10.98 4.71
N GLU A 41 8.78 11.80 3.76
CA GLU A 41 9.59 12.38 2.68
C GLU A 41 10.43 13.53 3.24
N GLY A 42 11.32 13.21 4.16
CA GLY A 42 12.24 14.13 4.80
C GLY A 42 13.46 13.35 5.26
N ASP A 43 14.62 13.77 4.75
CA ASP A 43 15.95 13.27 5.01
C ASP A 43 16.18 12.77 6.46
N ASP A 44 16.94 11.67 6.57
CA ASP A 44 17.53 11.14 7.81
C ASP A 44 16.58 10.66 8.92
N ILE A 45 15.70 9.70 8.61
CA ILE A 45 15.27 8.77 9.67
C ILE A 45 16.39 7.75 9.88
N LEU A 46 17.46 8.19 10.54
CA LEU A 46 18.34 7.33 11.32
C LEU A 46 17.46 6.72 12.42
N TYR A 47 16.74 5.65 12.09
CA TYR A 47 16.34 4.69 13.10
C TYR A 47 17.66 4.24 13.71
N SER A 48 17.98 4.78 14.87
CA SER A 48 18.86 4.15 15.84
C SER A 48 18.24 2.78 16.11
N ILE A 49 18.52 1.82 15.24
CA ILE A 49 18.43 0.41 15.56
C ILE A 49 19.37 0.34 16.74
N ASN A 50 18.80 0.27 17.95
CA ASN A 50 19.55 -0.15 19.11
C ASN A 50 20.17 -1.46 18.68
N LYS A 51 21.44 -1.40 18.30
CA LYS A 51 22.33 -2.53 18.24
C LYS A 51 22.30 -3.07 19.65
N SER A 52 21.35 -3.95 19.95
CA SER A 52 21.62 -5.06 20.85
C SER A 52 22.66 -5.94 20.15
N VAL A 53 23.88 -5.41 20.07
CA VAL A 53 25.10 -6.20 20.03
C VAL A 53 25.15 -6.81 21.42
N ASN A 54 24.47 -7.95 21.56
CA ASN A 54 24.79 -8.89 22.60
C ASN A 54 26.15 -9.49 22.21
N SER A 55 27.21 -8.83 22.66
CA SER A 55 28.57 -9.39 22.73
C SER A 55 28.96 -9.37 24.20
N GLN A 56 28.61 -10.44 24.92
CA GLN A 56 29.36 -10.90 26.09
C GLN A 56 29.91 -12.28 25.78
#